data_AF-A0AA41QCU6-F1
#
_entry.id   AF-A0AA41QCU6-F1
#
_cell.length_a   1.000
_cell.length_b   1.000
_cell.length_c   1.000
_cell.angle_alpha   90.00
_cell.angle_beta   90.00
_cell.angle_gamma   90.00
#
_symmetry.space_group_name_H-M   'P 1'
#
loop_
_entity.id
_entity.type
_entity.pdbx_description
1 polymer ?
#
loop_
_entity_poly.entity_id
_entity_poly.type
_entity_poly.pdbx_seq_one_letter_code
_entity_poly.pdbx_strand_id
1 'polypeptide(L)'
;MENTHRLRATEDTRTNRIVERLLADRHSVALSIALHLVPGALIVAVYALIGAPFTRAIGYPIFLAWAIALAVVLFPLQFGLLWLGRRRNGHYSLRGVLRYLDKPFSRGKVTAIGIGLLVYMTVVSLALIPLDNLVFDTFFTWIPYEGAGGSATTYLDNYSQKFLVITLLICLPFTGFTLPLIEEYYFRGFLLPRLPQLGRWAPLFNTVLFSVYHFWAPWTILSKIVFLFPGVWFVWSRHDIRASIWMHPGSALLATTVGVIAIALGVV
;
A
#
# COMPACT_ATOMS: atom_id res chain seq x y z
N MET A 1 51.80 -26.90 18.69
CA MET A 1 50.36 -27.16 18.48
C MET A 1 49.75 -25.87 18.00
N GLU A 2 49.40 -25.85 16.72
CA GLU A 2 49.22 -24.66 15.90
C GLU A 2 47.74 -24.53 15.49
N ASN A 3 47.26 -23.29 15.53
CA ASN A 3 46.15 -22.72 14.76
C ASN A 3 44.79 -23.45 14.67
N THR A 4 43.85 -22.99 15.50
CA THR A 4 42.41 -23.01 15.19
C THR A 4 41.77 -21.64 15.47
N HIS A 5 42.35 -20.57 14.91
CA HIS A 5 41.77 -19.23 14.95
C HIS A 5 41.74 -18.61 13.54
N ARG A 6 40.89 -19.15 12.66
CA ARG A 6 40.40 -18.47 11.45
C ARG A 6 39.41 -19.42 10.80
N LEU A 7 38.12 -19.11 10.90
CA LEU A 7 37.04 -19.49 9.96
C LEU A 7 35.70 -19.03 10.57
N ARG A 8 35.51 -17.72 10.75
CA ARG A 8 34.18 -17.14 11.05
C ARG A 8 34.03 -15.64 10.75
N ALA A 9 34.94 -15.04 9.98
CA ALA A 9 34.99 -13.57 9.81
C ALA A 9 34.53 -13.05 8.44
N THR A 10 33.91 -13.88 7.59
CA THR A 10 33.61 -13.48 6.20
C THR A 10 32.14 -13.46 5.82
N GLU A 11 31.22 -13.95 6.66
CA GLU A 11 29.76 -13.91 6.38
C GLU A 11 29.04 -12.69 6.99
N ASP A 12 29.62 -12.06 8.02
CA ASP A 12 28.92 -11.01 8.78
C ASP A 12 29.06 -9.59 8.17
N THR A 13 30.08 -9.36 7.34
CA THR A 13 30.37 -8.03 6.78
C THR A 13 29.45 -7.62 5.63
N ARG A 14 28.93 -8.57 4.84
CA ARG A 14 28.06 -8.28 3.69
C ARG A 14 26.61 -7.99 4.10
N THR A 15 26.14 -8.68 5.13
CA THR A 15 24.78 -8.55 5.68
C THR A 15 24.54 -7.16 6.29
N ASN A 16 25.57 -6.56 6.89
CA ASN A 16 25.48 -5.21 7.46
C ASN A 16 25.28 -4.12 6.41
N ARG A 17 25.89 -4.22 5.22
CA ARG A 17 25.82 -3.14 4.23
C ARG A 17 24.41 -2.89 3.68
N ILE A 18 23.59 -3.93 3.52
CA ILE A 18 22.19 -3.78 3.07
C ILE A 18 21.33 -3.17 4.18
N VAL A 19 21.47 -3.68 5.40
CA VAL A 19 20.75 -3.18 6.58
C VAL A 19 21.09 -1.71 6.83
N GLU A 20 22.37 -1.35 6.82
CA GLU A 20 22.84 0.03 6.95
C GLU A 20 22.24 0.95 5.89
N ARG A 21 22.26 0.52 4.62
CA ARG A 21 21.67 1.30 3.51
C ARG A 21 20.16 1.50 3.67
N LEU A 22 19.44 0.47 4.08
CA LEU A 22 17.99 0.54 4.28
C LEU A 22 17.63 1.39 5.51
N LEU A 23 18.41 1.29 6.59
CA LEU A 23 18.19 2.03 7.83
C LEU A 23 18.76 3.45 7.82
N ALA A 24 19.58 3.81 6.82
CA ALA A 24 20.14 5.15 6.66
C ALA A 24 19.08 6.25 6.71
N ASP A 25 19.48 7.41 7.23
CA ASP A 25 18.62 8.59 7.33
C ASP A 25 18.21 9.16 5.97
N ARG A 26 19.00 8.83 4.94
CA ARG A 26 18.83 9.29 3.57
C ARG A 26 19.01 8.14 2.61
N HIS A 27 18.02 7.92 1.75
CA HIS A 27 18.15 7.06 0.58
C HIS A 27 18.58 7.87 -0.63
N SER A 28 19.32 7.24 -1.55
CA SER A 28 19.51 7.82 -2.88
C SER A 28 18.18 7.84 -3.62
N VAL A 29 18.00 8.80 -4.54
CA VAL A 29 16.75 8.92 -5.31
C VAL A 29 16.45 7.63 -6.06
N ALA A 30 17.46 7.00 -6.68
CA ALA A 30 17.31 5.73 -7.38
C ALA A 30 16.85 4.59 -6.46
N LEU A 31 17.42 4.48 -5.25
CA LEU A 31 16.99 3.48 -4.27
C LEU A 31 15.54 3.73 -3.84
N SER A 32 15.18 4.98 -3.57
CA SER A 32 13.79 5.32 -3.23
C SER A 32 12.84 4.96 -4.37
N ILE A 33 13.13 5.32 -5.61
CA ILE A 33 12.30 4.93 -6.77
C ILE A 33 12.13 3.41 -6.83
N ALA A 34 13.22 2.65 -6.73
CA ALA A 34 13.16 1.19 -6.75
C ALA A 34 12.31 0.64 -5.59
N LEU A 35 12.53 1.13 -4.37
CA LEU A 35 11.76 0.69 -3.19
C LEU A 35 10.28 1.05 -3.27
N HIS A 36 9.88 2.10 -4.01
CA HIS A 36 8.47 2.39 -4.23
C HIS A 36 7.86 1.50 -5.32
N LEU A 37 8.57 1.33 -6.45
CA LEU A 37 7.97 0.73 -7.66
C LEU A 37 8.10 -0.80 -7.72
N VAL A 38 9.20 -1.38 -7.23
CA VAL A 38 9.41 -2.84 -7.30
C VAL A 38 8.27 -3.62 -6.63
N PRO A 39 7.75 -3.24 -5.44
CA PRO A 39 6.59 -3.91 -4.85
C PRO A 39 5.38 -3.97 -5.79
N GLY A 40 5.09 -2.88 -6.50
CA GLY A 40 3.97 -2.80 -7.44
C GLY A 40 4.14 -3.75 -8.62
N ALA A 41 5.36 -3.80 -9.17
CA ALA A 41 5.66 -4.71 -10.28
C ALA A 41 5.55 -6.18 -9.84
N LEU A 42 5.99 -6.49 -8.62
CA LEU A 42 5.84 -7.82 -8.04
C LEU A 42 4.36 -8.18 -7.82
N ILE A 43 3.51 -7.24 -7.40
CA ILE A 43 2.06 -7.49 -7.25
C ILE A 43 1.44 -7.86 -8.59
N VAL A 44 1.73 -7.12 -9.66
CA VAL A 44 1.24 -7.45 -11.00
C VAL A 44 1.74 -8.83 -11.45
N ALA A 45 3.02 -9.15 -11.22
CA ALA A 45 3.57 -10.45 -11.57
C ALA A 45 2.89 -11.60 -10.79
N VAL A 46 2.69 -11.44 -9.47
CA VAL A 46 2.01 -12.44 -8.65
C VAL A 46 0.55 -12.59 -9.06
N TYR A 47 -0.14 -11.49 -9.36
CA TYR A 47 -1.50 -11.54 -9.89
C TYR A 47 -1.54 -12.37 -11.18
N ALA A 48 -0.68 -12.07 -12.15
CA ALA A 48 -0.72 -12.74 -13.46
C ALA A 48 -0.32 -14.22 -13.38
N LEU A 49 0.69 -14.55 -12.57
CA LEU A 49 1.28 -15.89 -12.52
C LEU A 49 0.61 -16.82 -11.50
N ILE A 50 -0.03 -16.27 -10.47
CA ILE A 50 -0.57 -17.05 -9.34
C ILE A 50 -2.04 -16.70 -9.10
N GLY A 51 -2.32 -15.42 -8.82
CA GLY A 51 -3.64 -14.97 -8.37
C GLY A 51 -4.75 -15.30 -9.38
N ALA A 52 -4.64 -14.77 -10.60
CA ALA A 52 -5.67 -14.91 -11.62
C ALA A 52 -5.88 -16.37 -12.07
N PRO A 53 -4.82 -17.16 -12.36
CA PRO A 53 -5.01 -18.59 -12.67
C PRO A 53 -5.70 -19.35 -11.54
N PHE A 54 -5.31 -19.10 -10.28
CA PHE A 54 -5.87 -19.78 -9.12
C PHE A 54 -7.34 -19.44 -8.91
N THR A 55 -7.72 -18.15 -8.90
CA THR A 55 -9.12 -17.76 -8.65
C THR A 55 -10.05 -18.22 -9.76
N ARG A 56 -9.59 -18.20 -11.02
CA ARG A 56 -10.35 -18.76 -12.15
C ARG A 56 -10.56 -20.26 -11.98
N ALA A 57 -9.53 -21.00 -11.57
CA ALA A 57 -9.63 -22.45 -11.36
C ALA A 57 -10.65 -22.84 -10.27
N ILE A 58 -10.86 -21.99 -9.26
CA ILE A 58 -11.84 -22.23 -8.19
C ILE A 58 -13.17 -21.49 -8.41
N GLY A 59 -13.32 -20.73 -9.50
CA GLY A 59 -14.55 -19.99 -9.83
C GLY A 59 -14.85 -18.77 -8.95
N TYR A 60 -13.83 -18.17 -8.32
CA TYR A 60 -13.99 -17.00 -7.45
C TYR A 60 -13.74 -15.68 -8.20
N PRO A 61 -14.38 -14.57 -7.78
CA PRO A 61 -14.17 -13.23 -8.31
C PRO A 61 -12.71 -12.83 -8.43
N ILE A 62 -12.36 -12.18 -9.53
CA ILE A 62 -10.98 -11.75 -9.81
C ILE A 62 -10.43 -10.77 -8.76
N PHE A 63 -11.31 -10.09 -8.02
CA PHE A 63 -10.91 -9.26 -6.88
C PHE A 63 -10.11 -10.05 -5.82
N LEU A 64 -10.40 -11.35 -5.64
CA LEU A 64 -9.64 -12.22 -4.76
C LEU A 64 -8.19 -12.41 -5.24
N ALA A 65 -7.95 -12.42 -6.56
CA ALA A 65 -6.60 -12.57 -7.12
C ALA A 65 -5.71 -11.39 -6.76
N TRP A 66 -6.27 -10.17 -6.78
CA TRP A 66 -5.57 -8.96 -6.33
C TRP A 66 -5.28 -9.01 -4.83
N ALA A 67 -6.23 -9.48 -4.01
CA ALA A 67 -6.01 -9.65 -2.57
C ALA A 67 -4.87 -10.63 -2.28
N ILE A 68 -4.81 -11.77 -3.00
CA ILE A 68 -3.72 -12.74 -2.91
C ILE A 68 -2.40 -12.09 -3.31
N ALA A 69 -2.35 -11.39 -4.44
CA ALA A 69 -1.13 -10.76 -4.94
C ALA A 69 -0.58 -9.71 -3.98
N LEU A 70 -1.45 -8.84 -3.45
CA LEU A 70 -1.09 -7.86 -2.43
C LEU A 70 -0.59 -8.55 -1.16
N ALA A 71 -1.26 -9.59 -0.68
CA ALA A 71 -0.83 -10.31 0.52
C ALA A 71 0.56 -10.93 0.36
N VAL A 72 0.80 -11.62 -0.77
CA VAL A 72 2.09 -12.27 -1.07
C VAL A 72 3.25 -11.27 -1.13
N VAL A 73 3.01 -10.01 -1.50
CA VAL A 73 4.07 -8.99 -1.58
C VAL A 73 4.18 -8.15 -0.30
N LEU A 74 3.06 -7.69 0.25
CA LEU A 74 3.05 -6.77 1.38
C LEU A 74 3.40 -7.44 2.71
N PHE A 75 2.99 -8.69 2.95
CA PHE A 75 3.39 -9.38 4.18
C PHE A 75 4.92 -9.57 4.27
N PRO A 76 5.63 -10.02 3.21
CA PRO A 76 7.09 -10.03 3.22
C PRO A 76 7.72 -8.64 3.43
N LEU A 77 7.15 -7.56 2.89
CA LEU A 77 7.64 -6.21 3.19
C LEU A 77 7.50 -5.88 4.67
N GLN A 78 6.34 -6.18 5.27
CA GLN A 78 6.10 -6.01 6.70
C GLN A 78 7.08 -6.83 7.55
N PHE A 79 7.34 -8.09 7.18
CA PHE A 79 8.36 -8.92 7.83
C PHE A 79 9.76 -8.36 7.64
N GLY A 80 10.08 -7.79 6.47
CA GLY A 80 11.33 -7.08 6.21
C GLY A 80 11.53 -5.89 7.15
N LEU A 81 10.50 -5.08 7.38
CA LEU A 81 10.53 -3.98 8.35
C LEU A 81 10.77 -4.48 9.78
N LEU A 82 10.09 -5.55 10.20
CA LEU A 82 10.29 -6.16 11.52
C LEU A 82 11.70 -6.75 11.67
N TRP A 83 12.23 -7.36 10.62
CA TRP A 83 13.58 -7.90 10.57
C TRP A 83 14.63 -6.79 10.66
N LEU A 84 14.44 -5.65 9.97
CA LEU A 84 15.28 -4.46 10.14
C LEU A 84 15.24 -3.97 11.60
N GLY A 85 14.08 -4.07 12.25
CA GLY A 85 13.93 -3.77 13.67
C GLY A 85 14.73 -4.71 14.56
N ARG A 86 14.69 -6.01 14.27
CA ARG A 86 15.52 -7.00 14.97
C ARG A 86 17.01 -6.71 14.79
N ARG A 87 17.44 -6.33 13.59
CA ARG A 87 18.83 -5.95 13.31
C ARG A 87 19.25 -4.67 14.05
N ARG A 88 18.34 -3.70 14.21
CA ARG A 88 18.63 -2.43 14.89
C ARG A 88 18.55 -2.53 16.42
N ASN A 89 17.57 -3.26 16.94
CA ASN A 89 17.17 -3.22 18.36
C ASN A 89 17.34 -4.57 19.09
N GLY A 90 17.77 -5.63 18.40
CA GLY A 90 17.87 -6.99 18.94
C GLY A 90 16.56 -7.80 18.97
N HIS A 91 15.40 -7.18 18.73
CA HIS A 91 14.08 -7.84 18.73
C HIS A 91 13.17 -7.31 17.61
N TYR A 92 12.23 -8.13 17.15
CA TYR A 92 11.29 -7.74 16.09
C TYR A 92 10.42 -6.57 16.54
N SER A 93 10.56 -5.42 15.86
CA SER A 93 9.85 -4.20 16.20
C SER A 93 9.85 -3.23 15.02
N LEU A 94 8.77 -2.47 14.87
CA LEU A 94 8.73 -1.34 13.93
C LEU A 94 9.35 -0.06 14.51
N ARG A 95 9.52 -0.01 15.84
CA ARG A 95 10.10 1.15 16.53
C ARG A 95 11.57 1.31 16.14
N GLY A 96 11.99 2.52 15.81
CA GLY A 96 13.33 2.81 15.31
C GLY A 96 13.56 2.45 13.84
N VAL A 97 12.65 1.72 13.20
CA VAL A 97 12.65 1.51 11.74
C VAL A 97 11.77 2.54 11.05
N LEU A 98 10.55 2.70 11.58
CA LEU A 98 9.59 3.72 11.17
C LEU A 98 9.89 5.07 11.84
N ARG A 99 9.57 6.15 11.14
CA ARG A 99 9.54 7.53 11.66
C ARG A 99 8.14 8.12 11.51
N TYR A 100 8.00 9.39 11.88
CA TYR A 100 6.72 10.10 11.90
C TYR A 100 5.70 9.43 12.84
N LEU A 101 6.21 9.05 14.00
CA LEU A 101 5.46 8.44 15.11
C LEU A 101 5.47 9.35 16.34
N ASP A 102 5.69 10.65 16.15
CA ASP A 102 5.99 11.63 17.22
C ASP A 102 4.74 11.94 18.06
N LYS A 103 3.56 11.70 17.50
CA LYS A 103 2.24 11.87 18.14
C LYS A 103 2.03 13.28 18.76
N PRO A 104 2.27 14.38 18.03
CA PRO A 104 2.12 15.75 18.57
C PRO A 104 0.67 16.13 18.91
N PHE A 105 -0.32 15.36 18.46
CA PHE A 105 -1.73 15.61 18.73
C PHE A 105 -2.33 14.61 19.73
N SER A 106 -3.30 15.08 20.53
CA SER A 106 -4.14 14.22 21.36
C SER A 106 -4.92 13.23 20.50
N ARG A 107 -5.35 12.10 21.10
CA ARG A 107 -6.11 11.06 20.38
C ARG A 107 -7.38 11.63 19.75
N GLY A 108 -8.14 12.45 20.47
CA GLY A 108 -9.35 13.08 19.94
C GLY A 108 -9.07 14.01 18.75
N LYS A 109 -8.05 14.86 18.85
CA LYS A 109 -7.69 15.80 17.78
C LYS A 109 -7.22 15.09 16.52
N VAL A 110 -6.35 14.08 16.63
CA VAL A 110 -5.90 13.32 15.45
C VAL A 110 -7.02 12.46 14.86
N THR A 111 -7.95 11.97 15.67
CA THR A 111 -9.14 11.27 15.17
C THR A 111 -10.03 12.21 14.37
N ALA A 112 -10.31 13.43 14.86
CA ALA A 112 -11.11 14.41 14.11
C ALA A 112 -10.46 14.79 12.77
N ILE A 113 -9.14 15.02 12.76
CA ILE A 113 -8.38 15.26 11.53
C ILE A 113 -8.45 14.05 10.59
N GLY A 114 -8.26 12.84 11.15
CA GLY A 114 -8.33 11.59 10.40
C GLY A 114 -9.68 11.35 9.75
N ILE A 115 -10.79 11.61 10.46
CA ILE A 115 -12.15 11.55 9.92
C ILE A 115 -12.32 12.56 8.78
N GLY A 116 -11.85 13.80 8.96
CA GLY A 116 -11.91 14.81 7.90
C GLY A 116 -11.15 14.39 6.64
N LEU A 117 -9.96 13.81 6.79
CA LEU A 117 -9.18 13.28 5.67
C LEU A 117 -9.82 12.04 5.03
N LEU A 118 -10.41 11.14 5.82
CA LEU A 118 -11.17 10.00 5.32
C LEU A 118 -12.35 10.46 4.45
N VAL A 119 -13.16 11.40 4.96
CA VAL A 119 -14.29 11.98 4.20
C VAL A 119 -13.77 12.64 2.93
N TYR A 120 -12.70 13.43 3.03
CA TYR A 120 -12.05 14.04 1.86
C TYR A 120 -11.66 12.99 0.82
N MET A 121 -10.90 11.95 1.20
CA MET A 121 -10.44 10.92 0.30
C MET A 121 -11.62 10.19 -0.37
N THR A 122 -12.65 9.82 0.41
CA THR A 122 -13.84 9.15 -0.10
C THR A 122 -14.61 10.03 -1.09
N VAL A 123 -14.92 11.29 -0.73
CA VAL A 123 -15.69 12.18 -1.60
C VAL A 123 -14.92 12.53 -2.87
N VAL A 124 -13.64 12.87 -2.75
CA VAL A 124 -12.82 13.30 -3.89
C VAL A 124 -12.50 12.13 -4.82
N SER A 125 -12.25 10.93 -4.30
CA SER A 125 -12.07 9.75 -5.16
C SER A 125 -13.33 9.44 -5.97
N LEU A 126 -14.53 9.50 -5.36
CA LEU A 126 -15.79 9.32 -6.08
C LEU A 126 -16.01 10.41 -7.13
N ALA A 127 -15.72 11.67 -6.80
CA ALA A 127 -15.85 12.79 -7.74
C ALA A 127 -14.89 12.71 -8.95
N LEU A 128 -13.79 11.96 -8.83
CA LEU A 128 -12.79 11.79 -9.87
C LEU A 128 -13.00 10.53 -10.73
N ILE A 129 -14.02 9.72 -10.47
CA ILE A 129 -14.37 8.56 -11.31
C ILE A 129 -14.53 8.94 -12.80
N PRO A 130 -15.21 10.05 -13.18
CA PRO A 130 -15.32 10.44 -14.58
C PRO A 130 -13.96 10.74 -15.25
N LEU A 131 -13.01 11.30 -14.49
CA LEU A 131 -11.64 11.50 -14.97
C LEU A 131 -10.94 10.16 -15.19
N ASP A 132 -11.06 9.25 -14.24
CA ASP A 132 -10.44 7.92 -14.32
C ASP A 132 -11.00 7.13 -15.54
N ASN A 133 -12.31 7.22 -15.79
CA ASN A 133 -12.96 6.67 -16.98
C ASN A 133 -12.40 7.29 -18.27
N LEU A 134 -12.37 8.62 -18.36
CA LEU A 134 -11.86 9.33 -19.53
C LEU A 134 -10.42 8.92 -19.85
N VAL A 135 -9.56 8.86 -18.85
CA VAL A 135 -8.15 8.46 -19.02
C VAL A 135 -8.06 6.99 -19.44
N PHE A 136 -8.86 6.10 -18.84
CA PHE A 136 -8.91 4.69 -19.22
C PHE A 136 -9.34 4.51 -20.68
N ASP A 137 -10.48 5.07 -21.06
CA ASP A 137 -11.09 4.93 -22.39
C ASP A 137 -10.20 5.50 -23.50
N THR A 138 -9.44 6.57 -23.18
CA THR A 138 -8.55 7.22 -24.15
C THR A 138 -7.23 6.48 -24.32
N PHE A 139 -6.63 5.97 -23.23
CA PHE A 139 -5.22 5.55 -23.24
C PHE A 139 -4.95 4.11 -22.83
N PHE A 140 -5.87 3.43 -22.13
CA PHE A 140 -5.58 2.18 -21.42
C PHE A 140 -6.55 1.03 -21.69
N THR A 141 -7.43 1.16 -22.70
CA THR A 141 -8.35 0.09 -23.13
C THR A 141 -7.66 -1.20 -23.59
N TRP A 142 -6.37 -1.13 -23.92
CA TRP A 142 -5.54 -2.29 -24.29
C TRP A 142 -5.00 -3.08 -23.10
N ILE A 143 -5.17 -2.60 -21.85
CA ILE A 143 -4.70 -3.32 -20.65
C ILE A 143 -5.65 -4.48 -20.34
N PRO A 144 -5.16 -5.74 -20.29
CA PRO A 144 -6.01 -6.93 -20.30
C PRO A 144 -6.41 -7.42 -18.89
N TYR A 145 -6.38 -6.56 -17.87
CA TYR A 145 -6.77 -7.00 -16.52
C TYR A 145 -8.29 -7.16 -16.45
N GLU A 146 -8.74 -8.31 -15.94
CA GLU A 146 -10.16 -8.52 -15.66
C GLU A 146 -10.60 -7.55 -14.54
N GLY A 147 -11.70 -6.83 -14.80
CA GLY A 147 -12.14 -5.71 -13.96
C GLY A 147 -11.40 -4.39 -14.21
N ALA A 148 -10.57 -4.29 -15.27
CA ALA A 148 -10.08 -3.01 -15.76
C ALA A 148 -11.23 -2.18 -16.35
N GLY A 149 -11.18 -0.87 -16.12
CA GLY A 149 -12.26 0.07 -16.36
C GLY A 149 -12.36 1.04 -15.18
N GLY A 150 -13.22 2.06 -15.29
CA GLY A 150 -13.46 2.97 -14.16
C GLY A 150 -14.86 2.86 -13.55
N SER A 151 -15.61 1.80 -13.87
CA SER A 151 -16.77 1.43 -13.05
C SER A 151 -16.32 0.69 -11.80
N ALA A 152 -16.83 1.14 -10.65
CA ALA A 152 -16.52 0.56 -9.34
C ALA A 152 -17.15 -0.84 -9.11
N THR A 153 -17.94 -1.36 -10.05
CA THR A 153 -18.68 -2.62 -9.88
C THR A 153 -18.43 -3.64 -10.99
N THR A 154 -17.74 -3.31 -12.08
CA THR A 154 -17.56 -4.24 -13.23
C THR A 154 -16.85 -5.55 -12.86
N TYR A 155 -16.06 -5.57 -11.78
CA TYR A 155 -15.45 -6.80 -11.27
C TYR A 155 -16.43 -7.73 -10.54
N LEU A 156 -17.66 -7.27 -10.28
CA LEU A 156 -18.74 -8.03 -9.64
C LEU A 156 -19.60 -8.79 -10.66
N ASP A 157 -19.59 -8.33 -11.91
CA ASP A 157 -20.42 -8.89 -12.98
C ASP A 157 -20.10 -10.38 -13.19
N ASN A 158 -21.13 -11.17 -13.46
CA ASN A 158 -21.07 -12.62 -13.75
C ASN A 158 -20.78 -13.54 -12.55
N TYR A 159 -20.72 -13.02 -11.32
CA TYR A 159 -20.60 -13.84 -10.12
C TYR A 159 -21.91 -13.90 -9.33
N SER A 160 -22.21 -15.06 -8.74
CA SER A 160 -23.36 -15.15 -7.84
C SER A 160 -23.13 -14.32 -6.57
N GLN A 161 -24.21 -13.76 -6.04
CA GLN A 161 -24.19 -12.99 -4.79
C GLN A 161 -23.44 -13.72 -3.66
N LYS A 162 -23.59 -15.05 -3.56
CA LYS A 162 -22.88 -15.89 -2.60
C LYS A 162 -21.35 -15.79 -2.74
N PHE A 163 -20.81 -15.93 -3.96
CA PHE A 163 -19.36 -15.84 -4.19
C PHE A 163 -18.83 -14.42 -3.99
N LEU A 164 -19.61 -13.40 -4.34
CA LEU A 164 -19.26 -12.00 -4.08
C LEU A 164 -19.15 -11.71 -2.58
N VAL A 165 -20.16 -12.08 -1.79
CA VAL A 165 -20.16 -11.86 -0.33
C VAL A 165 -19.00 -12.61 0.32
N ILE A 166 -18.76 -13.89 -0.01
CA ILE A 166 -17.64 -14.63 0.56
C ILE A 166 -16.31 -13.96 0.21
N THR A 167 -16.13 -13.55 -1.05
CA THR A 167 -14.90 -12.88 -1.48
C THR A 167 -14.68 -11.58 -0.72
N LEU A 168 -15.70 -10.75 -0.59
CA LEU A 168 -15.56 -9.48 0.10
C LEU A 168 -15.36 -9.66 1.62
N LEU A 169 -15.96 -10.68 2.24
CA LEU A 169 -15.69 -11.03 3.64
C LEU A 169 -14.24 -11.47 3.86
N ILE A 170 -13.66 -12.22 2.91
CA ILE A 170 -12.22 -12.55 2.94
C ILE A 170 -11.39 -11.27 2.73
N CYS A 171 -11.72 -10.45 1.75
CA CYS A 171 -10.97 -9.24 1.41
C CYS A 171 -11.04 -8.14 2.48
N LEU A 172 -12.13 -8.06 3.24
CA LEU A 172 -12.37 -7.04 4.27
C LEU A 172 -11.21 -6.87 5.28
N PRO A 173 -10.73 -7.91 5.99
CA PRO A 173 -9.58 -7.76 6.90
C PRO A 173 -8.26 -7.47 6.17
N PHE A 174 -8.11 -7.89 4.91
CA PHE A 174 -6.89 -7.73 4.13
C PHE A 174 -6.90 -6.42 3.33
N THR A 175 -7.50 -6.41 2.15
CA THR A 175 -7.55 -5.23 1.27
C THR A 175 -8.37 -4.10 1.87
N GLY A 176 -9.34 -4.42 2.71
CA GLY A 176 -10.11 -3.40 3.44
C GLY A 176 -9.31 -2.74 4.57
N PHE A 177 -8.23 -3.32 5.10
CA PHE A 177 -7.51 -2.67 6.20
C PHE A 177 -6.04 -3.05 6.32
N THR A 178 -5.72 -4.32 6.54
CA THR A 178 -4.35 -4.74 6.90
C THR A 178 -3.33 -4.44 5.82
N LEU A 179 -3.68 -4.65 4.56
CA LEU A 179 -2.78 -4.42 3.42
C LEU A 179 -2.51 -2.93 3.21
N PRO A 180 -3.53 -2.04 3.13
CA PRO A 180 -3.32 -0.59 3.18
C PRO A 180 -2.54 -0.11 4.41
N LEU A 181 -2.70 -0.75 5.57
CA LEU A 181 -1.96 -0.40 6.78
C LEU A 181 -0.47 -0.69 6.64
N ILE A 182 -0.11 -1.83 6.04
CA ILE A 182 1.29 -2.15 5.71
C ILE A 182 1.85 -1.11 4.74
N GLU A 183 1.06 -0.68 3.75
CA GLU A 183 1.46 0.39 2.84
C GLU A 183 1.72 1.70 3.58
N GLU A 184 0.88 2.10 4.54
CA GLU A 184 1.16 3.28 5.37
C GLU A 184 2.51 3.13 6.10
N TYR A 185 2.74 2.00 6.77
CA TYR A 185 4.01 1.76 7.46
C TYR A 185 5.21 1.82 6.51
N TYR A 186 5.09 1.21 5.33
CA TYR A 186 6.18 1.16 4.37
C TYR A 186 6.41 2.51 3.67
N PHE A 187 5.40 3.08 3.04
CA PHE A 187 5.57 4.29 2.23
C PHE A 187 5.69 5.56 3.07
N ARG A 188 4.86 5.73 4.11
CA ARG A 188 4.81 6.94 4.92
C ARG A 188 5.70 6.84 6.15
N GLY A 189 5.72 5.68 6.80
CA GLY A 189 6.53 5.43 7.99
C GLY A 189 8.01 5.14 7.68
N PHE A 190 8.31 4.47 6.56
CA PHE A 190 9.67 4.04 6.23
C PHE A 190 10.30 4.82 5.08
N LEU A 191 9.65 4.98 3.92
CA LEU A 191 10.28 5.60 2.75
C LEU A 191 10.28 7.14 2.78
N LEU A 192 9.13 7.78 3.05
CA LEU A 192 9.00 9.24 3.06
C LEU A 192 10.01 9.97 3.97
N PRO A 193 10.28 9.50 5.21
CA PRO A 193 11.26 10.14 6.09
C PRO A 193 12.71 10.06 5.62
N ARG A 194 12.99 9.23 4.60
CA ARG A 194 14.33 8.98 4.05
C ARG A 194 14.59 9.75 2.75
N LEU A 195 13.76 10.76 2.48
CA LEU A 195 13.89 11.70 1.36
C LEU A 195 14.24 13.14 1.80
N PRO A 196 15.14 13.38 2.79
CA PRO A 196 15.41 14.74 3.27
C PRO A 196 15.94 15.68 2.18
N GLN A 197 16.62 15.14 1.16
CA GLN A 197 17.13 15.91 0.03
C GLN A 197 16.04 16.59 -0.82
N LEU A 198 14.80 16.11 -0.76
CA LEU A 198 13.68 16.71 -1.50
C LEU A 198 12.95 17.78 -0.67
N GLY A 199 13.22 17.88 0.64
CA GLY A 199 12.59 18.85 1.53
C GLY A 199 11.07 18.85 1.40
N ARG A 200 10.51 20.03 1.09
CA ARG A 200 9.05 20.23 0.89
C ARG A 200 8.45 19.43 -0.28
N TRP A 201 9.28 18.95 -1.20
CA TRP A 201 8.84 18.13 -2.34
C TRP A 201 8.77 16.64 -2.02
N ALA A 202 9.34 16.19 -0.88
CA ALA A 202 9.29 14.80 -0.44
C ALA A 202 7.86 14.21 -0.40
N PRO A 203 6.84 14.88 0.20
CA PRO A 203 5.48 14.34 0.20
C PRO A 203 4.88 14.21 -1.20
N LEU A 204 5.15 15.15 -2.11
CA LEU A 204 4.65 15.05 -3.50
C LEU A 204 5.33 13.89 -4.23
N PHE A 205 6.66 13.80 -4.13
CA PHE A 205 7.44 12.72 -4.75
C PHE A 205 6.99 11.34 -4.26
N ASN A 206 6.79 11.18 -2.94
CA ASN A 206 6.27 9.95 -2.36
C ASN A 206 4.85 9.63 -2.86
N THR A 207 3.98 10.63 -2.93
CA THR A 207 2.60 10.45 -3.42
C THR A 207 2.60 10.01 -4.89
N VAL A 208 3.37 10.67 -5.75
CA VAL A 208 3.49 10.31 -7.18
C VAL A 208 3.98 8.87 -7.34
N LEU A 209 5.06 8.50 -6.66
CA LEU A 209 5.58 7.13 -6.75
C LEU A 209 4.63 6.10 -6.16
N PHE A 210 3.91 6.42 -5.08
CA PHE A 210 2.87 5.56 -4.53
C PHE A 210 1.68 5.41 -5.49
N SER A 211 1.30 6.46 -6.22
CA SER A 211 0.28 6.36 -7.26
C SER A 211 0.74 5.45 -8.40
N VAL A 212 1.99 5.59 -8.87
CA VAL A 212 2.57 4.75 -9.94
C VAL A 212 2.78 3.30 -9.50
N TYR A 213 3.07 3.06 -8.21
CA TYR A 213 3.15 1.72 -7.63
C TYR A 213 1.91 0.86 -7.93
N HIS A 214 0.75 1.48 -8.16
CA HIS A 214 -0.47 0.81 -8.61
C HIS A 214 -0.43 0.52 -10.13
N PHE A 215 0.57 -0.24 -10.59
CA PHE A 215 0.72 -0.60 -12.01
C PHE A 215 -0.49 -1.34 -12.61
N TRP A 216 -1.37 -1.86 -11.77
CA TRP A 216 -2.63 -2.49 -12.18
C TRP A 216 -3.76 -1.50 -12.50
N ALA A 217 -3.60 -0.22 -12.19
CA ALA A 217 -4.59 0.83 -12.46
C ALA A 217 -3.94 2.17 -12.86
N PRO A 218 -3.11 2.22 -13.91
CA PRO A 218 -2.36 3.42 -14.28
C PRO A 218 -3.24 4.63 -14.63
N TRP A 219 -4.47 4.41 -15.11
CA TRP A 219 -5.43 5.48 -15.38
C TRP A 219 -5.83 6.30 -14.14
N THR A 220 -5.70 5.72 -12.95
CA THR A 220 -6.04 6.39 -11.68
C THR A 220 -4.88 7.15 -11.04
N ILE A 221 -3.72 7.26 -11.71
CA ILE A 221 -2.54 7.93 -11.12
C ILE A 221 -2.86 9.38 -10.76
N LEU A 222 -3.53 10.11 -11.64
CA LEU A 222 -3.88 11.51 -11.41
C LEU A 222 -4.85 11.66 -10.24
N SER A 223 -5.90 10.84 -10.19
CA SER A 223 -6.87 10.90 -9.10
C SER A 223 -6.23 10.55 -7.76
N LYS A 224 -5.41 9.49 -7.71
CA LYS A 224 -4.65 9.10 -6.51
C LYS A 224 -3.76 10.21 -6.00
N ILE A 225 -3.07 10.95 -6.87
CA ILE A 225 -2.27 12.11 -6.44
C ILE A 225 -3.16 13.12 -5.72
N VAL A 226 -4.32 13.46 -6.30
CA VAL A 226 -5.23 14.47 -5.72
C VAL A 226 -5.77 14.00 -4.37
N PHE A 227 -6.38 12.82 -4.28
CA PHE A 227 -7.07 12.41 -3.06
C PHE A 227 -6.13 11.91 -1.94
N LEU A 228 -4.90 11.47 -2.24
CA LEU A 228 -3.94 11.03 -1.22
C LEU A 228 -3.05 12.16 -0.69
N PHE A 229 -2.71 13.14 -1.54
CA PHE A 229 -1.68 14.12 -1.21
C PHE A 229 -1.91 14.85 0.12
N PRO A 230 -3.12 15.29 0.49
CA PRO A 230 -3.34 15.98 1.77
C PRO A 230 -2.97 15.15 2.99
N GLY A 231 -3.26 13.83 2.98
CA GLY A 231 -2.85 12.94 4.06
C GLY A 231 -1.34 12.74 4.11
N VAL A 232 -0.69 12.54 2.95
CA VAL A 232 0.78 12.39 2.87
C VAL A 232 1.50 13.66 3.34
N TRP A 233 1.00 14.82 2.91
CA TRP A 233 1.48 16.12 3.36
C TRP A 233 1.30 16.30 4.87
N PHE A 234 0.17 15.87 5.43
CA PHE A 234 -0.05 15.89 6.87
C PHE A 234 0.99 15.05 7.61
N VAL A 235 1.23 13.81 7.18
CA VAL A 235 2.26 12.95 7.80
C VAL A 235 3.62 13.62 7.76
N TRP A 236 4.03 14.16 6.62
CA TRP A 236 5.33 14.82 6.45
C TRP A 236 5.44 16.09 7.30
N SER A 237 4.42 16.94 7.33
CA SER A 237 4.47 18.23 8.03
C SER A 237 4.30 18.11 9.53
N ARG A 238 3.62 17.07 10.01
CA ARG A 238 3.30 16.87 11.43
C ARG A 238 4.04 15.70 12.06
N HIS A 239 4.78 14.93 11.27
CA HIS A 239 5.46 13.71 11.74
C HIS A 239 4.51 12.76 12.48
N ASP A 240 3.29 12.62 11.95
CA ASP A 240 2.23 11.81 12.55
C ASP A 240 1.46 11.01 11.52
N ILE A 241 1.76 9.72 11.42
CA ILE A 241 1.13 8.80 10.46
C ILE A 241 -0.35 8.51 10.77
N ARG A 242 -0.82 8.73 12.00
CA ARG A 242 -2.14 8.25 12.46
C ARG A 242 -3.29 8.79 11.63
N ALA A 243 -3.21 10.05 11.18
CA ALA A 243 -4.27 10.65 10.37
C ALA A 243 -4.33 10.03 8.96
N SER A 244 -3.19 9.65 8.39
CA SER A 244 -3.13 8.93 7.10
C SER A 244 -3.64 7.49 7.24
N ILE A 245 -3.45 6.85 8.40
CA ILE A 245 -4.07 5.53 8.69
C ILE A 245 -5.60 5.63 8.75
N TRP A 246 -6.15 6.70 9.34
CA TRP A 246 -7.59 6.97 9.25
C TRP A 246 -8.05 7.21 7.82
N MET A 247 -7.28 7.98 7.04
CA MET A 247 -7.62 8.30 5.66
C MET A 247 -7.58 7.07 4.76
N HIS A 248 -6.41 6.44 4.61
CA HIS A 248 -6.19 5.45 3.57
C HIS A 248 -6.75 4.06 3.96
N PRO A 249 -6.23 3.34 4.96
CA PRO A 249 -6.86 2.12 5.46
C PRO A 249 -8.32 2.32 5.91
N GLY A 250 -8.67 3.47 6.50
CA GLY A 250 -10.04 3.72 6.93
C GLY A 250 -11.03 3.91 5.78
N SER A 251 -10.66 4.60 4.69
CA SER A 251 -11.49 4.67 3.48
C SER A 251 -11.62 3.30 2.81
N ALA A 252 -10.56 2.49 2.75
CA ALA A 252 -10.62 1.13 2.23
C ALA A 252 -11.57 0.24 3.05
N LEU A 253 -11.53 0.37 4.38
CA LEU A 253 -12.38 -0.38 5.29
C LEU A 253 -13.84 0.02 5.12
N LEU A 254 -14.10 1.32 5.05
CA LEU A 254 -15.43 1.87 4.82
C LEU A 254 -16.00 1.37 3.49
N ALA A 255 -15.25 1.53 2.40
CA ALA A 255 -15.68 1.14 1.06
C ALA A 255 -15.99 -0.37 0.98
N THR A 256 -15.10 -1.21 1.52
CA THR A 256 -15.30 -2.66 1.51
C THR A 256 -16.49 -3.08 2.39
N THR A 257 -16.66 -2.46 3.57
CA THR A 257 -17.79 -2.73 4.47
C THR A 257 -19.12 -2.38 3.81
N VAL A 258 -19.21 -1.18 3.21
CA VAL A 258 -20.40 -0.74 2.49
C VAL A 258 -20.68 -1.67 1.31
N GLY A 259 -19.66 -2.07 0.55
CA GLY A 259 -19.79 -3.04 -0.54
C GLY A 259 -20.34 -4.40 -0.08
N VAL A 260 -19.80 -4.97 1.01
CA VAL A 260 -20.31 -6.22 1.60
C VAL A 260 -21.79 -6.10 1.95
N ILE A 261 -22.17 -5.02 2.66
CA ILE A 261 -23.55 -4.80 3.09
C ILE A 261 -24.48 -4.64 1.88
N ALA A 262 -24.07 -3.83 0.91
CA ALA A 262 -24.86 -3.55 -0.29
C ALA A 262 -25.16 -4.83 -1.08
N ILE A 263 -24.14 -5.65 -1.34
CA ILE A 263 -24.31 -6.91 -2.06
C ILE A 263 -25.10 -7.91 -1.22
N ALA A 264 -24.88 -7.99 0.09
CA ALA A 264 -25.64 -8.89 0.97
C ALA A 264 -27.13 -8.56 1.02
N LEU A 265 -27.49 -7.27 0.92
CA LEU A 265 -28.86 -6.80 0.88
C LEU A 265 -29.49 -6.81 -0.52
N GLY A 266 -28.71 -7.13 -1.57
CA GLY A 266 -29.20 -7.14 -2.95
C GLY A 266 -29.56 -5.77 -3.51
N VAL A 267 -28.95 -4.70 -2.98
CA VAL A 267 -29.12 -3.32 -3.51
C VAL A 267 -28.13 -2.99 -4.62
N VAL A 268 -27.16 -3.87 -4.88
CA VAL A 268 -26.20 -3.85 -5.99
C VAL A 268 -26.01 -5.29 -6.47
#